data_AF-A0A534PWD9-F1
#
_entry.id   AF-A0A534PWD9-F1
#
_cell.length_a   1.000
_cell.length_b   1.000
_cell.length_c   1.000
_cell.angle_alpha   90.00
_cell.angle_beta   90.00
_cell.angle_gamma   90.00
#
_symmetry.space_group_name_H-M   'P 1'
#
loop_
_entity.id
_entity.type
_entity.pdbx_description
1 polymer ?
#
loop_
_entity_poly.entity_id
_entity_poly.type
_entity_poly.pdbx_seq_one_letter_code
_entity_poly.pdbx_strand_id
1 'polypeptide(L)'
;MSHKPSHATEHMAPPEAQAEEGIKWSAVLGVGIGSVIVFAISILIVLRMLHAREKALQPMGPDPMPLQMGQAEIGIVDQTPFDVTRALQNYRTDRTQRLETWGWVDRKAGTVHMPIDRAMELVVQEHRK
;
A
#
# COMPACT_ATOMS: atom_id res chain seq x y z
N MET A 1 -36.72 4.09 83.39
CA MET A 1 -36.26 3.71 82.04
C MET A 1 -37.09 4.48 81.03
N SER A 2 -36.55 5.58 80.49
CA SER A 2 -37.23 6.42 79.51
C SER A 2 -36.53 6.24 78.17
N HIS A 3 -37.14 5.50 77.25
CA HIS A 3 -36.64 5.36 75.88
C HIS A 3 -36.79 6.72 75.17
N LYS A 4 -35.67 7.29 74.71
CA LYS A 4 -35.68 8.35 73.69
C LYS A 4 -36.03 7.67 72.35
N PRO A 5 -37.04 8.14 71.60
CA PRO A 5 -37.30 7.63 70.27
C PRO A 5 -36.13 7.99 69.35
N SER A 6 -35.76 7.01 68.54
CA SER A 6 -34.67 7.06 67.55
C SER A 6 -34.88 8.20 66.56
N HIS A 7 -33.83 8.97 66.24
CA HIS A 7 -33.79 10.04 65.22
C HIS A 7 -33.92 9.50 63.77
N ALA A 8 -34.63 8.40 63.55
CA ALA A 8 -34.61 7.65 62.30
C ALA A 8 -35.67 8.09 61.26
N THR A 9 -36.33 9.24 61.46
CA THR A 9 -37.31 9.77 60.50
C THR A 9 -37.17 11.29 60.35
N GLU A 10 -35.97 11.77 60.01
CA GLU A 10 -35.94 12.91 59.10
C GLU A 10 -36.31 12.36 57.72
N HIS A 11 -37.60 12.44 57.38
CA HIS A 11 -38.03 12.35 55.99
C HIS A 11 -37.36 13.52 55.26
N MET A 12 -36.19 13.27 54.68
CA MET A 12 -35.62 14.14 53.67
C MET A 12 -36.71 14.29 52.60
N ALA A 13 -37.16 15.52 52.37
CA ALA A 13 -38.07 15.80 51.27
C ALA A 13 -37.48 15.13 50.01
N PRO A 14 -38.30 14.42 49.21
CA PRO A 14 -37.82 13.90 47.94
C PRO A 14 -37.08 15.06 47.24
N PRO A 15 -35.85 14.86 46.73
CA PRO A 15 -35.19 15.91 45.96
C PRO A 15 -36.19 16.38 44.91
N GLU A 16 -36.36 17.70 44.77
CA GLU A 16 -37.33 18.29 43.83
C GLU A 16 -37.24 17.49 42.54
N ALA A 17 -38.32 16.76 42.22
CA ALA A 17 -38.36 15.85 41.09
C ALA A 17 -37.80 16.65 39.91
N GLN A 18 -36.62 16.26 39.42
CA GLN A 18 -35.80 17.04 38.51
C GLN A 18 -36.75 17.69 37.50
N ALA A 19 -36.97 19.00 37.68
CA ALA A 19 -38.08 19.70 37.06
C ALA A 19 -38.11 19.31 35.61
N GLU A 20 -39.18 18.64 35.16
CA GLU A 20 -39.32 18.03 33.84
C GLU A 20 -38.47 18.78 32.81
N GLU A 21 -37.23 18.33 32.61
CA GLU A 21 -36.23 19.15 31.93
C GLU A 21 -36.49 18.95 30.45
N GLY A 22 -37.54 19.65 29.98
CA GLY A 22 -38.10 19.50 28.65
C GLY A 22 -37.03 19.84 27.64
N ILE A 23 -36.45 18.80 27.03
CA ILE A 23 -35.47 18.94 25.96
C ILE A 23 -36.11 19.83 24.89
N LYS A 24 -35.44 20.94 24.56
CA LYS A 24 -35.86 21.83 23.49
C LYS A 24 -35.59 21.15 22.14
N TRP A 25 -36.47 20.24 21.75
CA TRP A 25 -36.36 19.40 20.55
C TRP A 25 -36.17 20.21 19.27
N SER A 26 -36.71 21.43 19.18
CA SER A 26 -36.48 22.33 18.05
C SER A 26 -35.01 22.76 17.91
N ALA A 27 -34.33 23.02 19.02
CA ALA A 27 -32.91 23.36 19.03
C ALA A 27 -32.05 22.14 18.68
N VAL A 28 -32.37 20.97 19.24
CA VAL A 28 -31.69 19.70 18.93
C VAL A 28 -31.85 19.36 17.45
N LEU A 29 -33.06 19.48 16.90
CA LEU A 29 -33.35 19.22 15.51
C LEU A 29 -32.67 20.24 14.59
N GLY A 30 -32.64 21.52 14.98
CA GLY A 30 -31.94 22.57 14.26
C GLY A 30 -30.43 22.34 14.17
N VAL A 31 -29.80 21.93 15.28
CA VAL A 31 -28.37 21.56 15.31
C VAL A 31 -28.11 20.31 14.48
N GLY A 32 -28.99 19.32 14.55
CA GLY A 32 -28.90 18.10 13.73
C GLY A 32 -28.99 18.39 12.22
N ILE A 33 -29.95 19.21 11.80
CA ILE A 33 -30.07 19.62 10.40
C ILE A 33 -28.87 20.47 9.98
N GLY A 34 -28.44 21.39 10.83
CA GLY A 34 -27.27 22.23 10.58
C GLY A 34 -26.00 21.41 10.37
N SER A 35 -25.76 20.37 11.18
CA SER A 35 -24.59 19.51 11.05
C SER A 35 -24.62 18.69 9.75
N VAL A 36 -25.79 18.19 9.35
CA VAL A 36 -25.97 17.48 8.07
C VAL A 36 -25.72 18.41 6.89
N ILE A 37 -26.19 19.66 6.94
CA ILE A 37 -25.96 20.64 5.88
C ILE A 37 -24.47 20.97 5.76
N VAL A 38 -23.79 21.23 6.88
CA VAL A 38 -22.35 21.50 6.88
C VAL A 38 -21.58 20.32 6.32
N PHE A 39 -21.91 19.10 6.74
CA PHE A 39 -21.28 17.88 6.22
C PHE A 39 -21.50 17.70 4.70
N ALA A 40 -22.72 17.93 4.23
CA ALA A 40 -23.05 17.88 2.80
C ALA A 40 -22.28 18.94 1.99
N ILE A 41 -22.16 20.16 2.53
CA ILE A 41 -21.37 21.24 1.91
C ILE A 41 -19.88 20.85 1.86
N SER A 42 -19.33 20.29 2.95
CA SER A 42 -17.95 19.82 2.98
C SER A 42 -17.69 18.74 1.92
N ILE A 43 -18.58 17.76 1.79
CA ILE A 43 -18.49 16.74 0.72
C ILE A 43 -18.50 17.43 -0.64
N LEU A 44 -19.42 18.36 -0.88
CA LEU A 44 -19.54 19.04 -2.15
C LEU A 44 -18.29 19.85 -2.51
N ILE A 45 -17.68 20.53 -1.53
CA ILE A 45 -16.41 21.25 -1.70
C ILE A 45 -15.28 20.28 -2.04
N VAL A 46 -15.17 19.16 -1.31
CA VAL A 46 -14.15 18.13 -1.57
C VAL A 46 -14.31 17.55 -2.97
N LEU A 47 -15.53 17.19 -3.37
CA LEU A 47 -15.81 16.68 -4.71
C LEU A 47 -15.48 17.72 -5.79
N ARG A 48 -15.81 18.99 -5.58
CA ARG A 48 -15.45 20.08 -6.50
C ARG A 48 -13.94 20.23 -6.63
N MET A 49 -13.22 20.19 -5.51
CA MET A 49 -11.76 20.29 -5.50
C MET A 49 -11.11 19.08 -6.19
N LEU A 50 -11.60 17.87 -5.93
CA LEU A 50 -11.09 16.64 -6.54
C LEU A 50 -11.25 16.69 -8.06
N HIS A 51 -12.45 16.98 -8.56
CA HIS A 51 -12.69 17.08 -10.00
C HIS A 51 -11.89 18.23 -10.66
N ALA A 52 -11.69 19.35 -9.97
CA ALA A 52 -10.87 20.44 -10.48
C ALA A 52 -9.39 20.04 -10.60
N ARG A 53 -8.86 19.30 -9.60
CA ARG A 53 -7.50 18.76 -9.62
C ARG A 53 -7.32 17.67 -10.66
N GLU A 54 -8.27 16.75 -10.76
CA GLU A 54 -8.27 15.67 -11.75
C GLU A 54 -8.21 16.24 -13.18
N LYS A 55 -9.05 17.23 -13.51
CA LYS A 55 -9.01 17.91 -14.81
C LYS A 55 -7.67 18.62 -15.09
N ALA A 56 -7.02 19.15 -14.05
CA ALA A 56 -5.73 19.82 -14.19
C ALA A 56 -4.56 18.82 -14.38
N LEU A 57 -4.65 17.65 -13.76
CA LEU A 57 -3.62 16.60 -13.81
C LEU A 57 -3.78 15.67 -15.02
N GLN A 58 -5.02 15.45 -15.48
CA GLN A 58 -5.35 14.54 -16.57
C GLN A 58 -6.13 15.27 -17.68
N PRO A 59 -5.46 16.14 -18.46
CA PRO A 59 -6.11 16.86 -19.55
C PRO A 59 -6.63 15.94 -20.66
N MET A 60 -6.13 14.70 -20.75
CA MET A 60 -6.52 13.71 -21.78
C MET A 60 -7.50 12.63 -21.28
N GLY A 61 -8.02 12.75 -20.04
CA GLY A 61 -8.96 11.79 -19.44
C GLY A 61 -8.30 10.77 -18.51
N PRO A 62 -9.11 9.91 -17.84
CA PRO A 62 -8.61 8.92 -16.90
C PRO A 62 -7.59 8.01 -17.59
N ASP A 63 -6.41 7.86 -17.00
CA ASP A 63 -5.46 6.85 -17.48
C ASP A 63 -6.19 5.51 -17.53
N PRO A 64 -6.06 4.74 -18.62
CA PRO A 64 -6.71 3.45 -18.73
C PRO A 64 -6.32 2.64 -17.50
N MET A 65 -7.31 2.24 -16.69
CA MET A 65 -7.05 1.32 -15.58
C MET A 65 -6.34 0.13 -16.19
N PRO A 66 -5.08 -0.17 -15.79
CA PRO A 66 -4.41 -1.33 -16.34
C PRO A 66 -5.30 -2.53 -16.02
N LEU A 67 -5.59 -3.35 -17.04
CA LEU A 67 -6.40 -4.57 -16.97
C LEU A 67 -5.79 -5.64 -16.01
N GLN A 68 -4.88 -5.24 -15.14
CA GLN A 68 -4.09 -6.04 -14.22
C GLN A 68 -4.60 -5.87 -12.78
N MET A 69 -5.92 -5.94 -12.59
CA MET A 69 -6.47 -6.37 -11.30
C MET A 69 -6.04 -7.83 -11.08
N GLY A 70 -4.98 -8.02 -10.30
CA GLY A 70 -4.34 -9.33 -10.06
C GLY A 70 -2.82 -9.33 -10.14
N GLN A 71 -2.19 -8.21 -10.51
CA GLN A 71 -0.77 -8.01 -10.26
C GLN A 71 -0.58 -7.41 -8.87
N ALA A 72 0.34 -7.97 -8.09
CA ALA A 72 0.70 -7.46 -6.78
C ALA A 72 1.14 -6.00 -6.95
N GLU A 73 0.34 -5.06 -6.48
CA GLU A 73 0.76 -3.67 -6.34
C GLU A 73 1.88 -3.66 -5.31
N ILE A 74 3.11 -3.59 -5.81
CA ILE A 74 4.34 -3.49 -5.03
C ILE A 74 4.28 -2.12 -4.34
N GLY A 75 3.71 -2.09 -3.13
CA GLY A 75 3.61 -0.87 -2.34
C GLY A 75 5.00 -0.34 -2.01
N ILE A 76 5.40 0.79 -2.61
CA ILE A 76 6.44 1.75 -2.18
C ILE A 76 7.82 1.18 -1.75
N VAL A 77 8.10 -0.09 -2.01
CA VAL A 77 9.44 -0.67 -1.98
C VAL A 77 9.51 -1.59 -3.17
N ASP A 78 10.37 -1.26 -4.14
CA ASP A 78 10.71 -2.09 -5.30
C ASP A 78 11.30 -3.42 -4.82
N GLN A 79 10.43 -4.32 -4.36
CA GLN A 79 10.74 -5.71 -4.12
C GLN A 79 10.26 -6.41 -5.36
N THR A 80 11.15 -6.54 -6.34
CA THR A 80 11.00 -7.53 -7.39
C THR A 80 10.65 -8.85 -6.70
N PRO A 81 9.45 -9.42 -6.89
CA PRO A 81 9.16 -10.75 -6.40
C PRO A 81 10.24 -11.63 -7.01
N PHE A 82 11.11 -12.21 -6.18
CA PHE A 82 12.13 -13.06 -6.72
C PHE A 82 11.43 -14.26 -7.38
N ASP A 83 11.20 -14.21 -8.69
CA ASP A 83 11.13 -15.42 -9.51
C ASP A 83 12.57 -15.95 -9.58
N VAL A 84 13.08 -16.38 -8.40
CA VAL A 84 14.44 -16.88 -8.21
C VAL A 84 14.69 -18.02 -9.19
N THR A 85 13.63 -18.71 -9.61
CA THR A 85 13.71 -19.86 -10.49
C THR A 85 13.92 -19.43 -11.95
N ARG A 86 13.06 -18.61 -12.55
CA ARG A 86 13.20 -18.31 -14.00
C ARG A 86 14.40 -17.41 -14.31
N ALA A 87 14.65 -16.39 -13.51
CA ALA A 87 15.78 -15.48 -13.75
C ALA A 87 17.13 -16.21 -13.62
N LEU A 88 17.27 -17.08 -12.62
CA LEU A 88 18.48 -17.88 -12.43
C LEU A 88 18.67 -18.91 -13.55
N GLN A 89 17.60 -19.56 -13.99
CA GLN A 89 17.69 -20.54 -15.08
C GLN A 89 18.09 -19.88 -16.40
N ASN A 90 17.50 -18.73 -16.73
CA ASN A 90 17.88 -17.98 -17.93
C ASN A 90 19.34 -17.50 -17.84
N TYR A 91 19.74 -16.95 -16.69
CA TYR A 91 21.12 -16.56 -16.46
C TYR A 91 22.10 -17.73 -16.60
N ARG A 92 21.77 -18.89 -16.03
CA ARG A 92 22.61 -20.10 -16.16
C ARG A 92 22.71 -20.54 -17.60
N THR A 93 21.60 -20.64 -18.32
CA THR A 93 21.58 -21.03 -19.74
C THR A 93 22.42 -20.10 -20.60
N ASP A 94 22.25 -18.79 -20.46
CA ASP A 94 23.02 -17.79 -21.24
C ASP A 94 24.53 -17.88 -20.96
N ARG A 95 24.92 -18.09 -19.69
CA ARG A 95 26.33 -18.22 -19.31
C ARG A 95 26.93 -19.52 -19.81
N THR A 96 26.22 -20.64 -19.68
CA THR A 96 26.65 -21.94 -20.19
C THR A 96 26.80 -21.90 -21.71
N GLN A 97 25.80 -21.36 -22.43
CA GLN A 97 25.87 -21.22 -23.88
C GLN A 97 27.08 -20.38 -24.31
N ARG A 98 27.36 -19.28 -23.60
CA ARG A 98 28.55 -18.48 -23.90
C ARG A 98 29.83 -19.29 -23.73
N LEU A 99 29.97 -20.07 -22.65
CA LEU A 99 31.16 -20.88 -22.34
C LEU A 99 31.37 -22.06 -23.30
N GLU A 100 30.30 -22.61 -23.86
CA GLU A 100 30.35 -23.79 -24.74
C GLU A 100 30.51 -23.43 -26.22
N THR A 101 30.32 -22.16 -26.60
CA THR A 101 30.31 -21.73 -28.00
C THR A 101 31.52 -20.89 -28.37
N TRP A 102 31.87 -20.93 -29.65
CA TRP A 102 32.87 -20.02 -30.22
C TRP A 102 32.28 -18.62 -30.35
N GLY A 103 33.09 -17.61 -30.05
CA GLY A 103 32.66 -16.22 -30.17
C GLY A 103 33.82 -15.26 -30.31
N TRP A 104 33.52 -13.98 -30.41
CA TRP A 104 34.53 -12.93 -30.39
C TRP A 104 34.50 -12.22 -29.04
N VAL A 105 35.67 -12.05 -28.41
CA VAL A 105 35.80 -11.17 -27.23
C VAL A 105 36.05 -9.75 -27.70
N ASP A 106 37.00 -9.58 -28.62
CA ASP A 106 37.29 -8.31 -29.30
C ASP A 106 37.70 -8.60 -30.75
N ARG A 107 36.84 -8.20 -31.69
CA ARG A 107 37.08 -8.39 -33.12
C ARG A 107 38.20 -7.52 -33.66
N LYS A 108 38.39 -6.32 -33.11
CA LYS A 108 39.42 -5.37 -33.58
C LYS A 108 40.81 -5.79 -33.13
N ALA A 109 40.91 -6.27 -31.89
CA ALA A 109 42.14 -6.83 -31.36
C ALA A 109 42.39 -8.29 -31.80
N GLY A 110 41.47 -8.91 -32.55
CA GLY A 110 41.61 -10.29 -33.03
C GLY A 110 41.47 -11.35 -31.92
N THR A 111 40.86 -11.03 -30.78
CA THR A 111 40.73 -11.94 -29.63
C THR A 111 39.43 -12.74 -29.72
N VAL A 112 39.57 -14.06 -29.82
CA VAL A 112 38.46 -15.03 -29.94
C VAL A 112 38.14 -15.67 -28.59
N HIS A 113 36.86 -15.89 -28.30
CA HIS A 113 36.39 -16.74 -27.23
C HIS A 113 36.39 -18.20 -27.70
N MET A 114 37.15 -19.04 -27.01
CA MET A 114 37.20 -20.49 -27.21
C MET A 114 36.32 -21.21 -26.18
N PRO A 115 35.56 -22.25 -26.59
CA PRO A 115 34.82 -23.10 -25.68
C PRO A 115 35.71 -23.62 -24.54
N ILE A 116 35.18 -23.59 -23.33
CA ILE A 116 35.95 -23.86 -22.12
C ILE A 116 36.55 -25.26 -22.11
N ASP A 117 35.83 -26.27 -22.59
CA ASP A 117 36.31 -27.65 -22.66
C ASP A 117 37.57 -27.76 -23.52
N ARG A 118 37.58 -27.10 -24.68
CA ARG A 118 38.74 -27.10 -25.57
C ARG A 118 39.92 -26.35 -24.95
N ALA A 119 39.65 -25.25 -24.24
CA ALA A 119 40.68 -24.50 -23.53
C ALA A 119 41.33 -25.36 -22.44
N MET A 120 40.54 -26.10 -21.65
CA MET A 120 41.04 -27.00 -20.62
C MET A 120 41.91 -28.12 -21.21
N GLU A 121 41.50 -28.73 -22.32
CA GLU A 121 42.29 -29.75 -23.00
C GLU A 121 43.66 -29.23 -23.45
N LEU A 122 43.72 -28.03 -24.02
CA LEU A 122 44.96 -27.41 -24.47
C LEU A 122 45.91 -27.14 -23.30
N VAL A 123 45.40 -26.63 -22.19
CA VAL A 123 46.18 -26.37 -20.98
C VAL A 123 46.75 -27.68 -20.41
N VAL A 124 45.94 -28.75 -20.35
CA VAL A 124 46.42 -30.07 -19.89
C VAL A 124 47.49 -30.65 -20.83
N GLN A 125 47.34 -30.46 -22.15
CA GLN A 125 48.34 -30.89 -23.12
C GLN A 125 49.64 -30.10 -23.01
N GLU A 126 49.57 -28.79 -22.74
CA GLU A 126 50.72 -27.94 -22.51
C GLU A 126 51.50 -28.36 -21.25
N HIS A 127 50.80 -28.62 -20.14
CA HIS A 127 51.42 -29.06 -18.89
C HIS A 127 51.92 -30.52 -18.89
N ARG A 128 51.59 -31.32 -19.91
CA ARG A 128 52.08 -32.70 -20.06
C ARG A 128 53.43 -32.76 -20.80
N LYS A 129 53.85 -31.68 -21.46
CA LYS A 129 55.16 -31.58 -22.12
C LYS A 129 56.22 -31.09 -21.15
#